data_AF-X1JKH9-F1
#
_entry.id   AF-X1JKH9-F1
#
_cell.length_a   1.000
_cell.length_b   1.000
_cell.length_c   1.000
_cell.angle_alpha   90.00
_cell.angle_beta   90.00
_cell.angle_gamma   90.00
#
_symmetry.space_group_name_H-M   'P 1'
#
loop_
_entity.id
_entity.type
_entity.pdbx_description
1 polymer ?
#
loop_
_entity_poly.entity_id
_entity_poly.type
_entity_poly.pdbx_seq_one_letter_code
_entity_poly.pdbx_strand_id
1 'polypeptide(L)'
;AGLVSIGDGCDMEKGRARIIFLLSHAPKVGDIHKYSAQSIQKVEIVKGEEKPIRIIVEMTESVGFFQIEEVLFPKILSNPVKPHVELYGRVTGEDLRRYL
;
A
#
# COMPACT_ATOMS: atom_id res chain seq x y z
N ALA A 1 -4.12 18.35 -8.39
CA ALA A 1 -3.76 17.04 -8.99
C ALA A 1 -3.12 16.05 -8.01
N GLY A 2 -2.54 16.49 -6.88
CA GLY A 2 -1.74 15.59 -6.03
C GLY A 2 -2.49 14.56 -5.17
N LEU A 3 -3.59 14.97 -4.53
CA LEU A 3 -4.39 14.07 -3.69
C LEU A 3 -4.97 12.88 -4.47
N VAL A 4 -5.29 13.08 -5.75
CA VAL A 4 -5.87 12.05 -6.63
C VAL A 4 -4.87 10.91 -6.85
N SER A 5 -3.58 11.22 -7.02
CA SER A 5 -2.52 10.21 -7.18
C SER A 5 -2.32 9.36 -5.93
N ILE A 6 -2.46 9.96 -4.74
CA ILE A 6 -2.37 9.23 -3.46
C ILE A 6 -3.61 8.37 -3.26
N GLY A 7 -4.80 8.87 -3.61
CA GLY A 7 -6.03 8.09 -3.63
C GLY A 7 -5.92 6.86 -4.54
N ASP A 8 -5.36 7.02 -5.74
CA ASP A 8 -5.05 5.91 -6.66
C ASP A 8 -4.02 4.93 -6.05
N GLY A 9 -3.02 5.43 -5.35
CA GLY A 9 -2.08 4.59 -4.60
C GLY A 9 -2.74 3.77 -3.49
N CYS A 10 -3.82 4.25 -2.86
CA CYS A 10 -4.52 3.52 -1.81
C CYS A 10 -5.40 2.38 -2.35
N ASP A 11 -5.70 2.36 -3.64
CA ASP A 11 -6.51 1.34 -4.32
C ASP A 11 -5.68 0.10 -4.67
N MET A 12 -5.03 -0.48 -3.66
CA MET A 12 -4.14 -1.65 -3.79
C MET A 12 -4.63 -2.87 -2.99
N GLU A 13 -5.86 -2.85 -2.49
CA GLU A 13 -6.44 -3.97 -1.76
C GLU A 13 -6.64 -5.21 -2.65
N LYS A 14 -6.57 -6.40 -2.03
CA LYS A 14 -6.74 -7.74 -2.62
C LYS A 14 -7.82 -7.88 -3.70
N GLY A 15 -8.90 -7.09 -3.64
CA GLY A 15 -9.99 -7.11 -4.62
C GLY A 15 -9.54 -6.87 -6.07
N ARG A 16 -8.57 -5.97 -6.31
CA ARG A 16 -8.08 -5.65 -7.67
C ARG A 16 -7.13 -6.71 -8.24
N ALA A 17 -6.29 -7.30 -7.39
CA ALA A 17 -5.31 -8.31 -7.81
C ALA A 17 -5.95 -9.68 -8.17
N ARG A 18 -7.19 -9.92 -7.73
CA ARG A 18 -7.85 -11.24 -7.80
C ARG A 18 -8.10 -11.73 -9.23
N ILE A 19 -8.48 -10.84 -10.15
CA ILE A 19 -8.76 -11.19 -11.56
C ILE A 19 -7.48 -11.54 -12.32
N ILE A 20 -6.39 -10.82 -12.09
CA ILE A 20 -5.11 -11.07 -12.79
C ILE A 20 -4.55 -12.44 -12.40
N PHE A 21 -4.72 -12.86 -11.15
CA PHE A 21 -4.28 -14.17 -10.70
C PHE A 21 -5.13 -15.32 -11.30
N LEU A 22 -6.46 -15.19 -11.32
CA LEU A 22 -7.34 -16.19 -11.92
C LEU A 22 -7.05 -16.46 -13.40
N LEU A 23 -6.50 -15.47 -14.11
CA LEU A 23 -6.11 -15.58 -15.51
C LEU A 23 -4.68 -16.16 -15.70
N SER A 24 -3.88 -16.28 -14.64
CA SER A 24 -2.46 -16.65 -14.70
C SER A 24 -2.22 -18.06 -14.15
N HIS A 25 -2.02 -19.06 -15.01
CA HIS A 25 -1.92 -20.47 -14.60
C HIS A 25 -0.52 -20.95 -14.14
N ALA A 26 0.48 -20.07 -13.97
CA ALA A 26 1.78 -20.45 -13.40
C ALA A 26 2.57 -19.23 -12.86
N PRO A 27 3.23 -19.33 -11.69
CA PRO A 27 4.20 -18.33 -11.21
C PRO A 27 5.33 -18.12 -12.23
N LYS A 28 5.59 -16.87 -12.66
CA LYS A 28 6.79 -16.53 -13.42
C LYS A 28 7.74 -15.67 -12.59
N VAL A 29 9.04 -15.83 -12.84
CA VAL A 29 10.07 -14.92 -12.33
C VAL A 29 9.75 -13.51 -12.84
N GLY A 30 9.62 -12.55 -11.92
CA GLY A 30 9.21 -11.16 -12.21
C GLY A 30 7.80 -10.77 -11.76
N ASP A 31 6.98 -11.71 -11.27
CA ASP A 31 5.60 -11.43 -10.81
C ASP A 31 5.52 -10.81 -9.39
N ILE A 32 6.62 -10.26 -8.85
CA ILE A 32 6.67 -9.75 -7.46
C ILE A 32 5.59 -8.69 -7.19
N HIS A 33 5.26 -7.85 -8.17
CA HIS A 33 4.17 -6.87 -8.05
C HIS A 33 2.79 -7.53 -7.84
N LYS A 34 2.52 -8.69 -8.45
CA LYS A 34 1.25 -9.41 -8.29
C LYS A 34 1.17 -10.06 -6.90
N TYR A 35 2.23 -10.72 -6.47
CA TYR A 35 2.28 -11.39 -5.17
C TYR A 35 2.24 -10.39 -4.00
N SER A 36 2.99 -9.30 -4.09
CA SER A 36 2.97 -8.23 -3.09
C SER A 36 1.61 -7.55 -3.01
N ALA A 37 0.96 -7.21 -4.13
CA ALA A 37 -0.39 -6.66 -4.14
C ALA A 37 -1.42 -7.65 -3.55
N GLN A 38 -1.28 -8.94 -3.84
CA GLN A 38 -2.15 -9.97 -3.25
C GLN A 38 -1.98 -10.06 -1.73
N SER A 39 -0.86 -9.67 -1.14
CA SER A 39 -0.70 -9.73 0.31
C SER A 39 -1.46 -8.61 1.04
N ILE A 40 -1.79 -7.50 0.37
CA ILE A 40 -2.46 -6.35 0.99
C ILE A 40 -3.90 -6.69 1.36
N GLN A 41 -4.17 -6.74 2.67
CA GLN A 41 -5.49 -7.02 3.22
C GLN A 41 -6.39 -5.79 3.15
N LYS A 42 -5.88 -4.66 3.61
CA LYS A 42 -6.69 -3.46 3.87
C LYS A 42 -5.82 -2.22 3.80
N VAL A 43 -6.37 -1.15 3.24
CA VAL A 43 -5.79 0.19 3.31
C VAL A 43 -6.79 1.11 4.01
N GLU A 44 -6.44 1.59 5.19
CA GLU A 44 -7.29 2.48 5.97
C GLU A 44 -6.76 3.91 5.89
N ILE A 45 -7.64 4.85 5.54
CA ILE A 45 -7.37 6.28 5.63
C ILE A 45 -8.16 6.81 6.82
N VAL A 46 -7.43 7.18 7.87
CA VAL A 46 -8.00 7.66 9.14
C VAL A 46 -7.43 9.03 9.48
N LYS A 47 -8.02 9.68 10.50
CA LYS A 47 -7.45 10.89 11.09
C LYS A 47 -6.11 10.54 11.76
N GLY A 48 -5.04 11.25 11.40
CA GLY A 48 -3.75 11.08 12.06
C GLY A 48 -3.67 11.81 13.40
N GLU A 49 -2.59 11.55 14.14
CA GLU A 49 -2.37 12.14 15.47
C GLU A 49 -1.41 13.34 15.39
N GLU A 50 -0.35 13.22 14.59
CA GLU A 50 0.62 14.29 14.36
C GLU A 50 0.29 15.09 13.10
N LYS A 51 -0.24 14.42 12.07
CA LYS A 51 -0.64 15.01 10.78
C LYS A 51 -2.12 14.72 10.53
N PRO A 52 -2.81 15.52 9.71
CA PRO A 52 -4.25 15.36 9.53
C PRO A 52 -4.66 14.02 8.91
N ILE A 53 -3.81 13.39 8.10
CA ILE A 53 -4.11 12.15 7.38
C ILE A 53 -3.15 11.05 7.82
N ARG A 54 -3.68 9.89 8.21
CA ARG A 54 -2.92 8.68 8.48
C ARG A 54 -3.38 7.58 7.54
N ILE A 55 -2.45 7.01 6.79
CA ILE A 55 -2.68 5.87 5.90
C ILE A 55 -2.05 4.64 6.56
N ILE A 56 -2.85 3.60 6.77
CA ILE A 56 -2.41 2.34 7.36
C ILE A 56 -2.61 1.24 6.32
N VAL A 57 -1.52 0.55 5.98
CA VAL A 57 -1.54 -0.58 5.06
C VAL A 57 -1.35 -1.86 5.85
N GLU A 58 -2.37 -2.71 5.88
CA GLU A 58 -2.34 -4.02 6.53
C GLU A 58 -2.17 -5.12 5.48
N MET A 59 -1.26 -6.05 5.74
CA MET A 59 -0.93 -7.15 4.82
C MET A 59 -0.83 -8.49 5.55
N THR A 60 -0.98 -9.60 4.83
CA THR A 60 -0.79 -10.95 5.39
C THR A 60 0.66 -11.40 5.43
N GLU A 61 1.49 -10.83 4.56
CA GLU A 61 2.87 -11.25 4.38
C GLU A 61 3.74 -10.02 4.12
N SER A 62 4.99 -10.06 4.58
CA SER A 62 5.94 -8.95 4.47
C SER A 62 6.26 -8.55 3.03
N VAL A 63 6.01 -9.42 2.04
CA VAL A 63 6.12 -9.08 0.62
C VAL A 63 5.24 -7.88 0.23
N GLY A 64 4.19 -7.57 1.00
CA GLY A 64 3.35 -6.39 0.80
C GLY A 64 4.04 -5.05 1.03
N PHE A 65 5.12 -5.00 1.80
CA PHE A 65 5.90 -3.77 2.00
C PHE A 65 6.43 -3.21 0.67
N PHE A 66 6.68 -4.09 -0.30
CA PHE A 66 7.07 -3.69 -1.66
C PHE A 66 6.03 -2.78 -2.34
N GLN A 67 4.73 -2.99 -2.10
CA GLN A 67 3.69 -2.08 -2.63
C GLN A 67 3.76 -0.70 -1.96
N ILE A 68 4.06 -0.67 -0.67
CA ILE A 68 4.24 0.60 0.05
C ILE A 68 5.44 1.34 -0.54
N GLU A 69 6.58 0.65 -0.67
CA GLU A 69 7.86 1.25 -1.04
C GLU A 69 7.96 1.65 -2.50
N GLU A 70 7.46 0.83 -3.43
CA GLU A 70 7.58 1.08 -4.87
C GLU A 70 6.37 1.82 -5.47
N VAL A 71 5.22 1.81 -4.79
CA VAL A 71 3.98 2.38 -5.36
C VAL A 71 3.49 3.57 -4.54
N LEU A 72 3.16 3.38 -3.26
CA LEU A 72 2.49 4.43 -2.48
C LEU A 72 3.45 5.52 -2.00
N PHE A 73 4.61 5.11 -1.47
CA PHE A 73 5.60 6.02 -0.90
C PHE A 73 6.17 7.00 -1.93
N PRO A 74 6.55 6.60 -3.16
CA PRO A 74 7.04 7.53 -4.18
C PRO A 74 5.95 8.53 -4.63
N LYS A 75 4.68 8.09 -4.69
CA LYS A 75 3.53 8.97 -5.01
C LYS A 75 3.31 10.02 -3.91
N ILE A 76 3.50 9.67 -2.64
CA ILE A 76 3.44 10.63 -1.53
C ILE A 76 4.64 11.58 -1.56
N LEU A 77 5.86 11.06 -1.76
CA LEU A 77 7.09 11.86 -1.76
C LEU A 77 7.14 12.88 -2.89
N SER A 78 6.58 12.56 -4.06
CA SER A 78 6.50 13.47 -5.22
C SER A 78 5.42 14.55 -5.08
N ASN A 79 4.75 14.64 -3.92
CA ASN A 79 3.59 15.49 -3.74
C ASN A 79 3.74 16.53 -2.61
N PRO A 80 3.25 17.78 -2.81
CA PRO A 80 3.23 18.78 -1.75
C PRO A 80 2.44 18.38 -0.49
N VAL A 81 1.58 17.36 -0.57
CA VAL A 81 0.79 16.88 0.58
C VAL A 81 1.60 16.01 1.55
N LYS A 82 2.84 15.63 1.23
CA LYS A 82 3.75 14.86 2.10
C LYS A 82 3.78 15.35 3.57
N PRO A 83 3.85 16.66 3.90
CA PRO A 83 3.88 17.13 5.28
C PRO A 83 2.59 16.84 6.06
N HIS A 84 1.51 16.49 5.38
CA HIS A 84 0.18 16.27 5.95
C HIS A 84 -0.20 14.79 6.06
N VAL A 85 0.68 13.86 5.65
CA VAL A 85 0.43 12.42 5.65
C VAL A 85 1.40 11.70 6.59
N GLU A 86 0.84 10.86 7.47
CA GLU A 86 1.52 9.76 8.13
C GLU A 86 1.27 8.47 7.35
N LEU A 87 2.29 7.65 7.19
CA LEU A 87 2.19 6.37 6.47
C LEU A 87 2.72 5.25 7.36
N TYR A 88 1.89 4.23 7.55
CA TYR A 88 2.22 3.03 8.32
C TYR A 88 1.95 1.78 7.50
N GLY A 89 2.77 0.75 7.75
CA GLY A 89 2.56 -0.59 7.24
C GLY A 89 2.70 -1.63 8.35
N ARG A 90 1.89 -2.69 8.33
CA ARG A 90 2.06 -3.83 9.24
C ARG A 90 1.70 -5.14 8.58
N VAL A 91 2.37 -6.21 9.00
CA VAL A 91 1.89 -7.57 8.81
C VAL A 91 0.84 -7.86 9.87
N THR A 92 -0.22 -8.58 9.51
CA THR A 92 -1.34 -8.91 10.41
C THR A 92 -0.79 -9.66 11.64
N GLY A 93 -1.00 -9.12 12.84
CA GLY A 93 -0.48 -9.68 14.09
C GLY A 93 0.92 -9.21 14.49
N GLU A 94 1.55 -8.33 13.70
CA GLU A 94 2.82 -7.67 14.03
C GLU A 94 2.62 -6.18 14.36
N ASP A 95 3.66 -5.56 14.91
CA ASP A 95 3.70 -4.13 15.23
C ASP A 95 3.65 -3.25 13.98
N LEU A 96 3.09 -2.04 14.15
CA LEU A 96 3.05 -1.00 13.12
C LEU A 96 4.46 -0.47 12.83
N ARG A 97 4.86 -0.51 11.56
CA ARG A 97 6.06 0.18 11.06
C ARG A 97 5.68 1.53 10.50
N ARG A 98 6.40 2.58 10.93
CA ARG A 98 6.21 3.95 10.47
C ARG A 98 7.16 4.30 9.32
N TYR A 99 6.63 4.88 8.26
CA TYR A 99 7.38 5.42 7.12
C TYR A 99 7.48 6.95 7.14
N LEU A 100 6.41 7.66 7.56
CA LEU A 100 6.27 9.13 7.52
C LEU A 100 5.54 9.68 8.75
#